data_AF-A0A158FSJ7-F1
#
_entry.id   AF-A0A158FSJ7-F1
#
_cell.length_a   1.000
_cell.length_b   1.000
_cell.length_c   1.000
_cell.angle_alpha   90.00
_cell.angle_beta   90.00
_cell.angle_gamma   90.00
#
_symmetry.space_group_name_H-M   'P 1'
#
loop_
_entity.id
_entity.type
_entity.pdbx_description
1 polymer ?
#
loop_
_entity_poly.entity_id
_entity_poly.type
_entity_poly.pdbx_seq_one_letter_code
_entity_poly.pdbx_strand_id
1 'polypeptide(L)' 'MRCSLHGDVFAAFKRACEEQEFELAKHLLRALEAIARQQANSDQLDAAYALLTTPCGRPLRVHASRKKAGSN' A
#
# COMPACT_ATOMS: atom_id res chain seq x y z
N MET A 1 -20.64 -6.81 -6.79
CA MET A 1 -19.28 -6.54 -6.30
C MET A 1 -19.42 -5.89 -4.94
N ARG A 2 -18.87 -6.47 -3.86
CA ARG A 2 -18.86 -5.81 -2.55
C ARG A 2 -17.63 -4.91 -2.54
N CYS A 3 -17.80 -3.63 -2.83
CA CYS A 3 -16.77 -2.65 -2.55
C CYS A 3 -16.59 -2.59 -1.04
N SER A 4 -15.38 -2.88 -0.56
CA SER A 4 -15.05 -2.68 0.84
C SER A 4 -14.68 -1.23 1.02
N LEU A 5 -15.21 -0.58 2.06
CA LEU A 5 -14.84 0.79 2.44
C LEU A 5 -13.33 1.00 2.44
N HIS A 6 -12.56 -0.02 2.87
CA HIS A 6 -11.10 0.01 2.82
C HIS A 6 -10.55 0.17 1.39
N GLY A 7 -11.11 -0.57 0.43
CA GLY A 7 -10.68 -0.52 -0.97
C GLY A 7 -10.99 0.82 -1.64
N ASP A 8 -12.16 1.38 -1.35
CA ASP A 8 -12.56 2.69 -1.90
C ASP A 8 -11.69 3.82 -1.36
N VAL A 9 -11.38 3.80 -0.06
CA VAL A 9 -10.48 4.78 0.58
C VAL A 9 -9.05 4.63 0.05
N PHE A 10 -8.58 3.41 -0.23
CA PHE A 10 -7.25 3.18 -0.81
C PHE A 10 -7.15 3.70 -2.25
N ALA A 11 -8.19 3.50 -3.07
CA ALA A 11 -8.24 4.04 -4.42
C ALA A 11 -8.23 5.58 -4.42
N ALA A 12 -8.97 6.20 -3.50
CA ALA A 12 -8.95 7.65 -3.31
C ALA A 12 -7.58 8.17 -2.86
N PHE A 13 -6.91 7.46 -1.94
CA PHE A 13 -5.56 7.79 -1.48
C PHE A 13 -4.56 7.79 -2.64
N LYS A 14 -4.58 6.72 -3.46
CA LYS A 14 -3.69 6.61 -4.62
C LYS A 14 -3.87 7.78 -5.58
N ARG A 15 -5.12 8.14 -5.88
CA ARG A 15 -5.44 9.28 -6.75
C ARG A 15 -4.97 10.61 -6.15
N ALA A 16 -5.14 10.83 -4.84
CA ALA A 16 -4.67 12.04 -4.18
C ALA A 16 -3.13 12.17 -4.23
N CYS A 17 -2.39 11.06 -4.17
CA CYS A 17 -0.95 11.06 -4.39
C CYS A 17 -0.57 11.40 -5.85
N GLU A 18 -1.27 10.83 -6.82
CA GLU A 18 -1.05 11.10 -8.26
C GLU A 18 -1.33 12.57 -8.62
N GLU A 19 -2.39 13.15 -8.05
CA GLU A 19 -2.80 14.54 -8.27
C GLU A 19 -2.03 15.54 -7.38
N GLN A 20 -1.07 15.08 -6.57
CA GLN A 20 -0.28 15.89 -5.64
C GLN A 20 -1.10 16.65 -4.58
N GLU A 21 -2.32 16.17 -4.29
CA GLU A 21 -3.21 16.67 -3.25
C GLU A 21 -2.76 16.13 -1.88
N PHE A 22 -1.59 16.55 -1.40
CA PHE A 22 -0.91 15.92 -0.27
C PHE A 22 -1.64 16.03 1.07
N GLU A 23 -2.38 17.12 1.33
CA GLU A 23 -3.18 17.24 2.55
C GLU A 23 -4.38 16.27 2.54
N LEU A 24 -5.01 16.09 1.38
CA LEU A 24 -6.05 15.08 1.19
C LEU A 24 -5.47 13.66 1.35
N ALA A 25 -4.30 13.38 0.76
CA ALA A 25 -3.61 12.10 0.89
C ALA A 25 -3.28 11.78 2.36
N LYS A 26 -2.84 12.77 3.15
CA LYS A 26 -2.58 12.59 4.60
C LYS A 26 -3.84 12.25 5.38
N HIS A 27 -4.98 12.89 5.07
CA HIS A 27 -6.25 12.56 5.71
C HIS A 27 -6.74 11.16 5.34
N LEU A 28 -6.61 10.77 4.07
CA LEU A 28 -6.98 9.44 3.59
C LEU A 28 -6.08 8.35 4.18
N LEU A 29 -4.79 8.62 4.38
CA LEU A 29 -3.87 7.72 5.07
C LEU A 29 -4.33 7.44 6.51
N ARG A 30 -4.66 8.49 7.28
CA ARG A 30 -5.17 8.33 8.66
C ARG A 30 -6.46 7.52 8.71
N ALA A 31 -7.32 7.68 7.71
CA ALA A 31 -8.53 6.88 7.58
C ALA A 31 -8.22 5.40 7.30
N LEU A 32 -7.27 5.10 6.41
CA LEU A 32 -6.77 3.74 6.18
C LEU A 32 -6.21 3.12 7.46
N GLU A 33 -5.43 3.88 8.24
CA GLU A 33 -4.91 3.42 9.52
C GLU A 33 -6.02 3.08 10.53
N ALA A 34 -7.06 3.91 10.60
CA ALA A 34 -8.20 3.66 11.48
C ALA A 34 -9.01 2.42 11.07
N ILE A 35 -9.17 2.17 9.76
CA ILE A 35 -9.90 1.02 9.23
C ILE A 35 -9.11 -0.27 9.45
N ALA A 36 -7.80 -0.27 9.16
CA ALA A 36 -6.94 -1.43 9.36
C ALA A 36 -6.84 -1.84 10.84
N ARG A 37 -6.77 -0.86 11.75
CA ARG A 37 -6.83 -1.11 13.21
C ARG A 37 -8.13 -1.80 13.63
N GLN A 38 -9.26 -1.44 13.03
CA GLN A 38 -10.55 -2.08 13.33
C GLN A 38 -10.66 -3.50 12.75
N GLN A 39 -10.01 -3.78 11.63
CA GLN A 39 -10.07 -5.09 10.96
C GLN A 39 -8.98 -6.07 11.42
N ALA A 40 -8.06 -5.66 12.30
CA ALA A 40 -6.88 -6.43 12.72
C ALA A 40 -6.07 -7.00 11.52
N ASN A 41 -6.12 -6.30 10.38
CA ASN A 41 -5.55 -6.77 9.12
C ASN A 41 -4.53 -5.74 8.63
N SER A 42 -3.25 -6.04 8.84
CA SER A 42 -2.11 -5.12 8.67
C SER A 42 -1.54 -5.09 7.25
N ASP A 43 -1.88 -6.07 6.41
CA ASP A 43 -1.21 -6.27 5.11
C ASP A 43 -1.39 -5.08 4.14
N GLN A 44 -2.57 -4.44 4.14
CA GLN A 44 -2.81 -3.27 3.29
C GLN A 44 -2.27 -1.96 3.87
N LEU A 45 -2.04 -1.91 5.18
CA LEU A 45 -1.44 -0.76 5.86
C LEU A 45 0.05 -0.69 5.52
N ASP A 46 0.73 -1.84 5.47
CA ASP A 46 2.11 -1.96 5.01
C ASP A 46 2.27 -1.47 3.57
N ALA A 47 1.32 -1.79 2.68
CA ALA A 47 1.31 -1.29 1.29
C ALA A 47 1.13 0.23 1.19
N ALA A 48 0.30 0.85 2.05
CA ALA A 48 0.13 2.30 2.10
C ALA A 48 1.41 3.01 2.58
N TYR A 49 2.11 2.43 3.58
CA TYR A 49 3.41 2.91 4.03
C TYR A 49 4.51 2.70 2.96
N ALA A 50 4.49 1.59 2.22
CA ALA A 50 5.43 1.33 1.13
C ALA A 50 5.32 2.39 0.01
N LEU A 51 4.12 2.90 -0.28
CA LEU A 51 3.89 3.99 -1.24
C LEU A 51 4.45 5.34 -0.78
N LEU A 52 4.48 5.59 0.54
CA LEU A 52 5.06 6.82 1.11
C LEU A 52 6.59 6.78 1.20
N THR A 53 7.15 5.59 1.33
CA THR A 53 8.59 5.37 1.52
C THR A 53 9.32 5.07 0.22
N THR A 54 8.60 4.81 -0.89
CA THR A 54 9.24 4.63 -2.19
C THR A 54 9.70 5.99 -2.71
N PRO A 55 11.01 6.27 -2.77
CA PRO A 55 11.48 7.46 -3.44
C PRO A 55 11.07 7.35 -4.91
N CYS A 56 10.40 8.37 -5.42
CA CYS A 56 10.02 8.51 -6.81
C CYS A 56 11.23 8.17 -7.70
N GLY A 57 11.27 6.97 -8.29
CA GLY A 57 12.24 6.65 -9.34
C GLY A 57 13.18 5.46 -9.17
N ARG A 58 12.93 4.44 -8.32
CA ARG A 58 13.67 3.17 -8.46
C ARG A 58 12.76 1.94 -8.46
N PRO A 59 12.78 1.12 -9.53
CA PRO A 59 12.06 -0.13 -9.53
C PRO A 59 12.67 -1.01 -8.44
N LEU A 60 11.84 -1.42 -7.47
CA LEU A 60 12.22 -2.40 -6.48
C LEU A 60 12.55 -3.69 -7.24
N ARG A 61 13.85 -3.92 -7.47
CA ARG A 61 14.35 -5.23 -7.91
C ARG A 61 13.99 -6.19 -6.79
N VAL A 62 12.86 -6.88 -6.95
CA VAL A 62 12.54 -8.06 -6.17
C VAL A 62 13.71 -9.01 -6.37
N HIS A 63 14.55 -9.11 -5.35
CA HIS A 63 15.52 -10.19 -5.25
C HIS A 63 14.72 -11.48 -5.12
N ALA A 64 14.46 -12.13 -6.25
CA ALA A 64 14.10 -13.54 -6.30
C ALA A 64 15.30 -14.32 -5.74
N SER A 65 15.26 -14.59 -4.43
CA SER A 65 16.13 -15.55 -3.78
C SER A 65 15.36 -16.84 -3.53
N ARG A 66 16.06 -17.95 -3.82
CA ARG A 66 15.79 -19.38 -3.51
C ARG A 66 14.89 -20.15 -4.49
N LYS A 67 15.25 -21.38 -4.89
CA LYS A 67 16.02 -22.42 -4.19
C LYS A 67 17.03 -23.18 -5.07
N LYS A 68 18.17 -23.55 -4.47
CA LYS A 68 18.91 -24.78 -4.79
C LYS A 68 18.06 -25.99 -4.39
N ALA A 69 17.92 -26.98 -5.28
CA ALA A 69 17.91 -28.42 -4.98
C ALA A 69 17.72 -29.21 -6.28
N GLY A 70 18.54 -30.24 -6.52
CA GLY A 70 18.27 -31.25 -7.55
C GLY A 70 19.52 -31.82 -8.22
N SER A 71 20.16 -32.74 -7.52
CA SER A 71 21.20 -33.65 -8.05
C SER A 71 20.61 -34.57 -9.11
N ASN A 72 21.34 -34.84 -10.19
CA ASN A 72 21.40 -36.15 -10.84
C ASN A 72 22.73 -36.31 -11.56
#